data_AF-A0A286H2K3-F1
#
_entry.id   AF-A0A286H2K3-F1
#
_cell.length_a   1.000
_cell.length_b   1.000
_cell.length_c   1.000
_cell.angle_alpha   90.00
_cell.angle_beta   90.00
_cell.angle_gamma   90.00
#
_symmetry.space_group_name_H-M   'P 1'
#
loop_
_entity.id
_entity.type
_entity.pdbx_description
1 polymer ?
#
loop_
_entity_poly.entity_id
_entity_poly.type
_entity_poly.pdbx_seq_one_letter_code
_entity_poly.pdbx_strand_id
1 'polypeptide(L)'
;MSEKRLHVVSFRLTDGEAAHVDAAAATTKPVRSRQDWCRAACLHLAKAKVPNPPPPKRNPARRLPKADVQALGKVLAALGKVGGHTNQMAKAANQNGRLPQIEELTKVRVVLEDMRADLREALGHGHQG
;
A
#
# COMPACT_ATOMS: atom_id res chain seq x y z
N MET A 1 19.21 -17.60 3.14
CA MET A 1 18.52 -16.47 3.81
C MET A 1 17.80 -15.65 2.74
N SER A 2 16.48 -15.51 2.81
CA SER A 2 15.72 -14.69 1.86
C SER A 2 15.80 -13.22 2.27
N GLU A 3 16.53 -12.41 1.51
CA GLU A 3 16.67 -10.97 1.74
C GLU A 3 15.31 -10.27 1.57
N LYS A 4 14.82 -9.56 2.61
CA LYS A 4 13.53 -8.85 2.55
C LYS A 4 13.63 -7.68 1.56
N ARG A 5 12.68 -7.59 0.63
CA ARG A 5 12.58 -6.50 -0.36
C ARG A 5 12.04 -5.24 0.35
N LEU A 6 12.89 -4.23 0.56
CA LEU A 6 12.53 -2.98 1.26
C LEU A 6 12.10 -1.84 0.33
N HIS A 7 12.48 -1.89 -0.94
CA HIS A 7 12.23 -0.82 -1.92
C HIS A 7 11.74 -1.40 -3.24
N VAL A 8 10.77 -0.71 -3.86
CA VAL A 8 10.26 -1.01 -5.21
C VAL A 8 10.86 0.01 -6.16
N VAL A 9 11.51 -0.46 -7.22
CA VAL A 9 12.01 0.38 -8.32
C VAL A 9 11.15 0.10 -9.54
N SER A 10 10.45 1.12 -10.02
CA SER A 10 9.59 1.05 -11.20
C SER A 10 10.22 1.84 -12.36
N PHE A 11 10.24 1.25 -13.54
CA PHE A 11 10.63 1.90 -14.79
C PHE A 11 9.69 1.46 -15.90
N ARG A 12 9.58 2.26 -16.95
CA ARG A 12 8.76 1.94 -18.12
C ARG A 12 9.63 1.27 -19.17
N LEU A 13 9.04 0.30 -19.86
CA LEU A 13 9.61 -0.38 -21.02
C LEU A 13 8.64 -0.21 -22.18
N THR A 14 9.18 -0.11 -23.38
CA THR A 14 8.42 -0.33 -24.61
C THR A 14 8.13 -1.83 -24.77
N ASP A 15 7.17 -2.17 -25.64
CA ASP A 15 6.76 -3.57 -25.84
C ASP A 15 7.91 -4.44 -26.37
N GLY A 16 8.76 -3.88 -27.25
CA GLY A 16 9.95 -4.57 -27.76
C GLY A 16 10.98 -4.86 -26.68
N GLU A 17 11.25 -3.90 -25.80
CA GLU A 17 12.17 -4.09 -24.67
C GLU A 17 11.62 -5.12 -23.67
N ALA A 18 10.31 -5.08 -23.40
CA ALA A 18 9.67 -6.05 -22.52
C ALA A 18 9.80 -7.49 -23.07
N ALA A 19 9.60 -7.69 -24.37
CA ALA A 19 9.77 -8.99 -25.02
C ALA A 19 11.22 -9.50 -24.95
N HIS A 20 12.20 -8.61 -25.12
CA HIS A 20 13.62 -8.96 -24.98
C HIS A 20 13.95 -9.43 -23.55
N VAL A 21 13.42 -8.74 -22.54
CA VAL A 21 13.61 -9.12 -21.14
C VAL A 21 12.96 -10.48 -20.84
N ASP A 22 11.76 -10.73 -21.35
CA ASP A 22 11.08 -12.02 -21.16
C ASP A 22 11.85 -13.18 -21.78
N ALA A 23 12.33 -13.00 -23.01
CA ALA A 23 13.16 -14.00 -23.68
C ALA A 23 14.44 -14.29 -22.86
N ALA A 24 15.11 -13.24 -22.37
CA ALA A 24 16.31 -13.38 -21.56
C ALA A 24 16.05 -13.98 -20.17
N ALA A 25 14.87 -13.76 -19.59
CA ALA A 25 14.46 -14.39 -18.34
C ALA A 25 14.21 -15.89 -18.53
N ALA A 26 13.60 -16.28 -19.65
CA ALA A 26 13.30 -17.66 -20.00
C ALA A 26 14.55 -18.53 -20.26
N THR A 27 15.69 -17.93 -20.64
CA THR A 27 16.95 -18.67 -20.87
C THR A 27 17.72 -19.01 -19.59
N THR A 28 17.34 -18.43 -18.44
CA THR A 28 17.99 -18.72 -17.16
C THR A 28 17.55 -20.07 -16.57
N LYS A 29 18.45 -20.76 -15.85
CA LYS A 29 18.14 -21.99 -15.11
C LYS A 29 18.48 -21.81 -13.62
N PRO A 30 17.49 -21.89 -12.70
CA PRO A 30 16.05 -22.04 -12.96
C PRO A 30 15.46 -20.81 -13.68
N VAL A 31 14.35 -21.02 -14.39
CA VAL A 31 13.63 -19.94 -15.08
C VAL A 31 13.21 -18.88 -14.08
N ARG A 32 13.56 -17.62 -14.37
CA ARG A 32 13.24 -16.47 -13.53
C ARG A 32 12.03 -15.72 -14.07
N SER A 33 11.27 -15.09 -13.18
CA SER A 33 10.28 -14.10 -13.61
C SER A 33 10.97 -12.84 -14.12
N ARG A 34 10.28 -12.07 -14.97
CA ARG A 34 10.76 -10.78 -15.50
C ARG A 34 11.39 -9.89 -14.43
N GLN A 35 10.68 -9.72 -13.31
CA GLN A 35 11.13 -8.87 -12.19
C GLN A 35 12.40 -9.40 -11.52
N ASP A 36 12.49 -10.71 -11.31
CA ASP A 36 13.63 -11.34 -10.66
C ASP A 36 14.88 -11.29 -11.56
N TRP A 37 14.68 -11.50 -12.87
CA TRP A 37 15.74 -11.36 -13.87
C TRP A 37 16.28 -9.92 -13.92
N CYS A 38 15.41 -8.91 -14.05
CA CYS A 38 15.83 -7.50 -14.07
C CYS A 38 16.61 -7.13 -12.81
N ARG A 39 16.14 -7.55 -11.63
CA ARG A 39 16.83 -7.30 -10.37
C ARG A 39 18.23 -7.93 -10.38
N ALA A 40 18.34 -9.19 -10.77
CA ALA A 40 19.61 -9.91 -10.80
C ALA A 40 20.60 -9.26 -11.78
N ALA A 41 20.14 -8.87 -12.97
CA ALA A 41 20.96 -8.17 -13.96
C ALA A 41 21.47 -6.82 -13.43
N CYS A 42 20.58 -6.00 -12.85
CA CYS A 42 20.97 -4.73 -12.25
C CYS A 42 21.96 -4.89 -11.09
N LEU A 43 21.76 -5.89 -10.21
CA LEU A 43 22.68 -6.16 -9.11
C LEU A 43 24.04 -6.67 -9.59
N HIS A 44 24.06 -7.50 -10.65
CA HIS A 44 25.31 -7.97 -11.25
C HIS A 44 26.10 -6.78 -11.83
N LEU A 45 25.43 -5.92 -12.60
CA LEU A 45 26.04 -4.72 -13.18
C LEU A 45 26.52 -3.75 -12.08
N ALA A 46 25.74 -3.55 -11.03
CA ALA A 46 26.10 -2.68 -9.92
C ALA A 46 27.34 -3.18 -9.16
N LYS A 47 27.43 -4.49 -8.90
CA LYS A 47 28.61 -5.11 -8.27
C LYS A 47 29.86 -5.00 -9.14
N ALA A 48 29.71 -5.16 -10.46
CA ALA A 48 30.82 -5.04 -11.40
C ALA A 48 31.35 -3.59 -11.50
N LYS A 49 30.45 -2.61 -11.47
CA LYS A 49 30.81 -1.18 -11.63
C LYS A 49 31.17 -0.48 -10.32
N VAL A 50 30.73 -1.00 -9.17
CA VAL A 50 30.93 -0.39 -7.85
C VAL A 50 31.45 -1.45 -6.88
N PRO A 51 32.78 -1.64 -6.78
CA PRO A 51 33.39 -2.69 -5.97
C PRO A 51 33.14 -2.53 -4.46
N ASN A 52 33.02 -1.27 -3.99
CA ASN A 52 32.73 -0.91 -2.61
C ASN A 52 31.52 0.02 -2.56
N PRO A 53 30.28 -0.51 -2.56
CA PRO A 53 29.10 0.33 -2.45
C PRO A 53 29.08 0.99 -1.06
N PRO A 54 28.74 2.30 -0.96
CA PRO A 54 28.56 2.94 0.35
C PRO A 54 27.48 2.17 1.12
N PRO A 55 27.64 2.01 2.46
CA PRO A 55 26.65 1.30 3.26
C PRO A 55 25.29 1.98 3.09
N PRO A 56 24.19 1.21 2.98
CA PRO A 56 22.87 1.78 2.78
C PRO A 56 22.61 2.78 3.92
N LYS A 57 22.37 4.04 3.56
CA LYS A 57 21.94 5.05 4.54
C LYS A 57 20.61 4.56 5.12
N ARG A 58 20.66 4.08 6.36
CA ARG A 58 19.47 3.72 7.12
C ARG A 58 18.59 4.97 7.14
N ASN A 59 17.39 4.87 6.55
CA ASN A 59 16.43 5.96 6.62
C ASN A 59 16.32 6.40 8.09
N PRO A 60 16.41 7.71 8.37
CA PRO A 60 16.28 8.18 9.74
C PRO A 60 14.98 7.63 10.32
N ALA A 61 15.04 7.17 11.57
CA ALA A 61 13.86 6.64 12.24
C ALA A 61 12.72 7.65 12.08
N ARG A 62 11.64 7.21 11.42
CA ARG A 62 10.49 8.08 11.15
C ARG A 62 9.98 8.54 12.50
N ARG A 63 10.15 9.83 12.82
CA ARG A 63 9.60 10.38 14.06
C ARG A 63 8.10 10.15 14.03
N LEU A 64 7.57 9.48 15.06
CA LEU A 64 6.14 9.33 15.21
C LEU A 64 5.51 10.73 15.24
N PRO A 65 4.41 10.96 14.50
CA PRO A 65 3.71 12.24 14.55
C PRO A 65 3.28 12.54 15.99
N LYS A 66 3.11 13.83 16.32
CA LYS A 66 2.54 14.24 17.62
C LYS A 66 1.17 13.56 17.83
N ALA A 67 0.78 13.32 19.08
CA ALA A 67 -0.46 12.61 19.43
C ALA A 67 -1.69 13.14 18.67
N ASP A 68 -1.83 14.47 18.60
CA ASP A 68 -2.93 15.14 17.89
C ASP A 68 -2.95 14.82 16.39
N VAL A 69 -1.78 14.75 15.76
CA VAL A 69 -1.66 14.42 14.32
C VAL A 69 -1.99 12.96 14.08
N GLN A 70 -1.68 12.07 15.03
CA GLN A 70 -2.09 10.67 14.94
C GLN A 70 -3.60 10.52 15.11
N ALA A 71 -4.20 11.22 16.07
CA ALA A 71 -5.65 11.21 16.30
C ALA A 71 -6.41 11.74 15.07
N LEU A 72 -5.98 12.88 14.52
CA LEU A 72 -6.52 13.41 13.27
C LEU A 72 -6.35 12.43 12.11
N GLY A 73 -5.19 11.77 12.01
CA GLY A 73 -4.94 10.75 11.00
C GLY A 73 -5.88 9.55 11.08
N LYS A 74 -6.22 9.08 12.29
CA LYS A 74 -7.19 7.99 12.50
C LYS A 74 -8.58 8.39 12.02
N VAL A 75 -9.05 9.58 12.41
CA VAL A 75 -10.36 10.11 12.00
C VAL A 75 -10.44 10.26 10.48
N LEU A 76 -9.41 10.85 9.84
CA LEU A 76 -9.36 11.00 8.39
C LEU A 76 -9.36 9.66 7.66
N ALA A 77 -8.62 8.67 8.18
CA ALA A 77 -8.59 7.33 7.60
C ALA A 77 -9.97 6.65 7.67
N ALA A 78 -10.66 6.80 8.80
CA ALA A 78 -11.98 6.22 9.00
C ALA A 78 -13.05 6.91 8.13
N LEU A 79 -12.97 8.24 7.96
CA LEU A 79 -13.81 8.99 7.01
C LEU A 79 -13.61 8.52 5.58
N GLY A 80 -12.36 8.25 5.19
CA GLY A 80 -12.03 7.67 3.88
C GLY A 80 -12.69 6.30 3.66
N LYS A 81 -12.76 5.44 4.69
CA LYS A 81 -13.45 4.14 4.61
C LYS A 81 -14.96 4.29 4.41
N VAL A 82 -15.60 5.21 5.15
CA VAL A 82 -17.04 5.49 4.99
C VAL A 82 -17.32 5.99 3.59
N GLY A 83 -16.57 6.98 3.10
CA GLY A 83 -16.73 7.49 1.74
C GLY A 83 -16.54 6.40 0.67
N GLY A 84 -15.56 5.52 0.87
CA GLY A 84 -15.33 4.36 0.01
C GLY A 84 -16.51 3.39 -0.04
N HIS A 85 -17.08 3.02 1.11
CA HIS A 85 -18.25 2.13 1.18
C HIS A 85 -19.49 2.80 0.57
N THR A 86 -19.76 4.07 0.89
CA THR A 86 -20.88 4.82 0.31
C THR A 86 -20.79 4.90 -1.21
N ASN A 87 -19.59 5.15 -1.75
CA ASN A 87 -19.38 5.22 -3.19
C ASN A 87 -19.59 3.84 -3.86
N GLN A 88 -19.18 2.75 -3.21
CA GLN A 88 -19.44 1.40 -3.71
C GLN A 88 -20.93 1.07 -3.71
N MET A 89 -21.67 1.42 -2.65
CA MET A 89 -23.12 1.24 -2.58
C MET A 89 -23.85 2.08 -3.64
N ALA A 90 -23.45 3.34 -3.83
CA ALA A 90 -24.00 4.19 -4.88
C ALA A 90 -23.72 3.63 -6.28
N LYS A 91 -22.51 3.14 -6.53
CA LYS A 91 -22.14 2.50 -7.80
C LYS A 91 -22.95 1.22 -8.03
N ALA A 92 -23.11 0.36 -7.02
CA ALA A 92 -23.90 -0.86 -7.11
C ALA A 92 -25.39 -0.55 -7.37
N ALA A 93 -25.95 0.46 -6.69
CA ALA A 93 -27.32 0.91 -6.90
C ALA A 93 -27.54 1.44 -8.32
N ASN A 94 -26.63 2.26 -8.82
CA ASN A 94 -26.72 2.83 -10.17
C ASN A 94 -26.51 1.78 -11.27
N GLN A 95 -25.63 0.80 -11.06
CA GLN A 95 -25.31 -0.20 -12.08
C GLN A 95 -26.33 -1.35 -12.14
N ASN A 96 -26.84 -1.78 -10.99
CA ASN A 96 -27.69 -2.98 -10.91
C ASN A 96 -29.16 -2.65 -10.59
N GLY A 97 -29.52 -1.38 -10.36
CA GLY A 97 -30.86 -0.96 -9.95
C GLY A 97 -31.30 -1.53 -8.59
N ARG A 98 -30.36 -2.06 -7.80
CA ARG A 98 -30.63 -2.72 -6.52
C ARG A 98 -30.12 -1.87 -5.38
N LEU A 99 -31.00 -1.59 -4.42
CA LEU A 99 -30.62 -0.92 -3.20
C LEU A 99 -29.68 -1.80 -2.36
N PRO A 100 -28.78 -1.18 -1.58
CA PRO A 100 -27.83 -1.90 -0.74
C PRO A 100 -28.54 -2.78 0.29
N GLN A 101 -27.96 -3.95 0.54
CA GLN A 101 -28.51 -4.93 1.48
C GLN A 101 -28.25 -4.50 2.94
N ILE A 102 -29.07 -5.00 3.87
CA ILE A 102 -28.98 -4.63 5.30
C ILE A 102 -27.60 -4.92 5.91
N GLU A 103 -26.92 -5.94 5.40
CA GLU A 103 -25.56 -6.32 5.81
C GLU A 103 -24.52 -5.25 5.44
N GLU A 104 -24.66 -4.62 4.27
CA GLU A 104 -23.78 -3.53 3.82
C GLU A 104 -24.02 -2.27 4.66
N LEU A 105 -25.28 -1.95 4.94
CA LEU A 105 -25.66 -0.84 5.82
C LEU A 105 -25.11 -1.05 7.25
N THR A 106 -25.15 -2.29 7.74
CA THR A 106 -24.61 -2.65 9.06
C THR A 106 -23.10 -2.43 9.12
N LYS A 107 -22.35 -2.78 8.06
CA LYS A 107 -20.90 -2.50 7.98
C LYS A 107 -20.60 -1.01 8.04
N VAL A 108 -21.38 -0.18 7.34
CA VAL A 108 -21.22 1.29 7.38
C VAL A 108 -21.52 1.83 8.78
N ARG A 109 -22.59 1.35 9.43
CA ARG A 109 -22.95 1.73 10.79
C ARG A 109 -21.83 1.45 11.80
N VAL A 110 -21.22 0.26 11.75
CA VAL A 110 -20.11 -0.09 12.66
C VAL A 110 -18.94 0.87 12.48
N VAL A 111 -18.54 1.17 11.24
CA VAL A 111 -17.44 2.12 10.97
C VAL A 111 -17.77 3.52 11.50
N LEU A 112 -19.03 3.95 11.41
CA LEU A 112 -19.47 5.25 11.96
C LEU A 112 -19.43 5.30 13.49
N GLU A 113 -19.78 4.21 14.19
CA GLU A 113 -19.65 4.13 15.65
C GLU A 113 -18.17 4.11 16.08
N ASP A 114 -17.31 3.39 15.36
CA ASP A 114 -15.86 3.39 15.61
C ASP A 114 -15.27 4.80 15.44
N MET A 115 -15.66 5.51 14.37
CA MET A 115 -15.28 6.91 14.15
C MET A 115 -15.71 7.83 15.29
N ARG A 116 -16.93 7.64 15.79
CA ARG A 116 -17.49 8.43 16.89
C ARG A 116 -16.71 8.18 18.19
N ALA A 117 -16.30 6.93 18.44
CA ALA A 117 -15.46 6.58 19.58
C ALA A 117 -14.07 7.25 19.47
N ASP A 118 -13.41 7.12 18.31
CA ASP A 118 -12.11 7.74 18.03
C ASP A 118 -12.16 9.27 18.20
N LEU A 119 -13.24 9.90 17.74
CA LEU A 119 -13.45 11.36 17.91
C LEU A 119 -13.65 11.76 19.37
N ARG A 120 -14.43 10.99 20.15
CA ARG A 120 -14.64 11.26 21.57
C ARG A 120 -13.35 11.13 22.39
N GLU A 121 -12.55 10.12 22.07
CA GLU A 121 -11.23 9.93 22.69
C GLU A 121 -10.31 11.11 22.33
N ALA A 122 -10.23 11.48 21.04
CA ALA A 122 -9.39 12.56 20.55
C ALA A 122 -9.78 13.94 21.11
N LEU A 123 -11.07 14.19 21.36
CA LEU A 123 -11.60 15.44 21.92
C LEU A 123 -11.61 15.46 23.46
N GLY A 124 -11.06 14.44 24.13
CA GLY A 124 -10.93 14.41 25.59
C GLY A 124 -12.25 14.19 26.34
N HIS A 125 -13.27 13.62 25.71
CA HIS A 125 -14.56 13.31 26.36
C HIS A 125 -14.58 11.92 27.03
N GLY A 126 -13.41 11.35 27.31
CA GLY A 126 -13.23 10.00 27.83
C GLY A 126 -12.87 9.93 29.31
N HIS A 127 -13.62 10.58 30.22
CA HIS A 127 -13.76 10.18 31.64
C HIS A 127 -14.73 11.11 32.38
N GLN A 128 -16.04 10.83 32.31
CA GLN A 128 -16.99 11.09 33.39
C GLN A 128 -18.04 9.98 33.32
N GLY A 129 -17.92 9.02 34.24
CA GLY A 129 -18.71 7.80 34.34
C GLY A 129 -17.96 6.80 35.20
#